data_AF-A0A222GBY8-F1
#
_entry.id   AF-A0A222GBY8-F1
#
_cell.length_a   1.000
_cell.length_b   1.000
_cell.length_c   1.000
_cell.angle_alpha   90.00
_cell.angle_beta   90.00
_cell.angle_gamma   90.00
#
_symmetry.space_group_name_H-M   'P 1'
#
loop_
_entity.id
_entity.type
_entity.pdbx_description
1 polymer ?
#
loop_
_entity_poly.entity_id
_entity_poly.type
_entity_poly.pdbx_seq_one_letter_code
_entity_poly.pdbx_strand_id
1 'polypeptide(L)'
;MKKLSILIAILIVTLLSACNTTPKLVVAKKPLISDHYLMLSLLNRGMTQDQQMMLAFAAHRASYQSPYFVNAVEIRGPKNNAYNDSIKSEYTTKRPTHSYSKLIAQDFNSVQISGPN
;
A
#
# COMPACT_ATOMS: atom_id res chain seq x y z
N MET A 1 -3.57 -39.70 33.64
CA MET A 1 -3.70 -38.25 33.38
C MET A 1 -2.37 -37.54 33.08
N LYS A 2 -1.28 -37.80 33.82
CA LYS A 2 0.03 -37.14 33.59
C LYS A 2 0.62 -37.36 32.18
N LYS A 3 0.53 -38.58 31.63
CA LYS A 3 1.06 -38.89 30.28
C LYS A 3 0.30 -38.21 29.14
N LEU A 4 -1.01 -37.99 29.31
CA LEU A 4 -1.85 -37.26 28.36
C LEU A 4 -1.49 -35.76 28.34
N SER A 5 -1.27 -35.17 29.52
CA SER A 5 -0.86 -33.76 29.64
C SER A 5 0.51 -33.49 28.99
N ILE A 6 1.44 -34.45 29.07
CA ILE A 6 2.77 -34.34 28.44
C ILE A 6 2.66 -34.39 26.91
N LEU A 7 1.82 -35.28 26.38
CA LEU A 7 1.56 -35.38 24.93
C LEU A 7 0.96 -34.08 24.37
N ILE A 8 0.01 -33.48 25.08
CA ILE A 8 -0.62 -32.22 24.70
C ILE A 8 0.42 -31.08 24.70
N ALA A 9 1.28 -31.01 25.73
CA ALA A 9 2.32 -29.99 25.80
C ALA A 9 3.32 -30.08 24.64
N ILE A 10 3.75 -31.30 24.27
CA ILE A 10 4.65 -31.54 23.14
C ILE A 10 4.00 -31.08 21.83
N LEU A 11 2.72 -31.38 21.62
CA LEU A 11 1.97 -30.98 20.43
C LEU A 11 1.82 -29.46 20.30
N ILE A 12 1.61 -28.76 21.41
CA ILE A 12 1.50 -27.29 21.40
C ILE A 12 2.85 -26.65 21.07
N VAL A 13 3.95 -27.16 21.65
CA VAL A 13 5.30 -26.63 21.40
C VAL A 13 5.72 -26.83 19.94
N THR A 14 5.41 -27.99 19.33
CA THR A 14 5.73 -28.23 17.93
C THR A 14 4.91 -27.37 16.96
N LEU A 15 3.64 -27.07 17.28
CA LEU A 15 2.82 -26.16 16.48
C LEU A 15 3.37 -24.72 16.49
N LEU A 16 3.81 -24.22 17.65
CA LEU A 16 4.34 -22.86 17.79
C LEU A 16 5.68 -22.65 17.07
N SER A 17 6.53 -23.68 16.99
CA SER A 17 7.83 -23.61 16.30
C SER A 17 7.73 -23.75 14.77
N ALA A 18 6.65 -24.30 14.23
CA ALA A 18 6.51 -24.57 12.80
C ALA A 18 6.04 -23.36 11.96
N CYS A 19 5.61 -22.26 12.59
CA CYS A 19 4.95 -21.14 11.90
C CYS A 19 5.85 -19.93 11.54
N ASN A 20 7.18 -20.00 11.66
CA ASN A 20 8.06 -18.84 11.38
C ASN A 20 8.80 -18.89 10.02
N THR A 21 8.40 -19.77 9.10
CA THR A 21 8.97 -19.79 7.76
C THR A 21 8.16 -18.86 6.86
N THR A 22 8.61 -17.63 6.71
CA THR A 22 8.15 -16.76 5.61
C THR A 22 8.54 -17.44 4.30
N PRO A 23 7.59 -17.85 3.44
CA PRO A 23 7.94 -18.49 2.17
C PRO A 23 8.70 -17.47 1.33
N LYS A 24 9.98 -17.76 1.04
CA LYS A 24 10.75 -17.03 0.02
C LYS A 24 10.20 -17.43 -1.34
N LEU A 25 9.12 -16.78 -1.76
CA LEU A 25 8.60 -16.89 -3.12
C LEU A 25 9.70 -16.40 -4.08
N VAL A 26 10.30 -17.32 -4.83
CA VAL A 26 11.17 -16.96 -5.95
C VAL A 26 10.28 -16.40 -7.04
N VAL A 27 10.08 -15.08 -7.04
CA VAL A 27 9.31 -14.39 -8.07
C VAL A 27 10.15 -14.39 -9.35
N ALA A 28 9.81 -15.28 -10.28
CA ALA A 28 10.41 -15.27 -11.61
C ALA A 28 10.06 -13.95 -12.31
N LYS A 29 11.07 -13.23 -12.80
CA LYS A 29 10.87 -11.96 -13.50
C LYS A 29 10.06 -12.21 -14.77
N LYS A 30 8.90 -11.56 -14.88
CA LYS A 30 8.06 -11.64 -16.08
C LYS A 30 8.78 -10.91 -17.23
N PRO A 31 8.93 -11.51 -18.43
CA PRO A 31 9.49 -10.82 -19.57
C PRO A 31 8.47 -9.80 -20.08
N LEU A 32 8.66 -8.53 -19.73
CA LEU A 32 7.85 -7.42 -20.21
C LEU A 32 8.48 -6.89 -21.49
N ILE A 33 8.07 -7.46 -22.63
CA ILE A 33 8.67 -7.19 -23.94
C ILE A 33 8.26 -5.81 -24.49
N SER A 34 7.13 -5.27 -24.04
CA SER A 34 6.66 -3.92 -24.41
C SER A 34 5.87 -3.26 -23.30
N ASP A 35 5.64 -1.95 -23.43
CA ASP A 35 4.85 -1.15 -22.50
C ASP A 35 3.42 -1.68 -22.33
N HIS A 36 2.84 -2.29 -23.37
CA HIS A 36 1.53 -2.94 -23.27
C HIS A 36 1.55 -4.12 -22.29
N TYR A 37 2.61 -4.94 -22.30
CA TYR A 37 2.76 -6.03 -21.34
C TYR A 37 2.93 -5.49 -19.92
N LEU A 38 3.66 -4.39 -19.76
CA LEU A 38 3.78 -3.71 -18.47
C LEU A 38 2.40 -3.25 -17.99
N MET A 39 1.62 -2.55 -18.83
CA MET A 39 0.29 -2.06 -18.45
C MET A 39 -0.70 -3.19 -18.16
N LEU A 40 -0.70 -4.27 -18.94
CA LEU A 40 -1.53 -5.45 -18.67
C LEU A 40 -1.12 -6.17 -17.38
N SER A 41 0.17 -6.15 -17.02
CA SER A 41 0.65 -6.73 -15.75
C SER A 41 0.16 -5.99 -14.52
N LEU A 42 -0.29 -4.74 -14.68
CA LEU A 42 -0.90 -3.96 -13.60
C LEU A 42 -2.36 -4.37 -13.33
N LEU A 43 -2.97 -5.16 -14.20
CA LEU A 43 -4.33 -5.68 -14.03
C LEU A 43 -4.30 -6.96 -13.18
N ASN A 44 -5.29 -7.10 -12.29
CA ASN A 44 -5.45 -8.23 -11.37
C ASN A 44 -4.19 -8.48 -10.53
N ARG A 45 -3.56 -7.41 -10.07
CA ARG A 45 -2.35 -7.50 -9.25
C ARG A 45 -2.70 -7.99 -7.85
N GLY A 46 -1.83 -8.79 -7.25
CA GLY A 46 -1.89 -9.05 -5.82
C GLY A 46 -1.61 -7.77 -5.02
N MET A 47 -2.07 -7.73 -3.76
CA MET A 47 -1.76 -6.61 -2.87
C MET A 47 -0.24 -6.51 -2.66
N THR A 48 0.33 -5.33 -2.93
CA THR A 48 1.78 -5.13 -2.78
C THR A 48 2.18 -5.09 -1.31
N GLN A 49 3.44 -5.42 -1.01
CA GLN A 49 3.95 -5.39 0.35
C GLN A 49 3.87 -3.98 0.97
N ASP A 50 4.17 -2.94 0.19
CA ASP A 50 4.01 -1.54 0.62
C ASP A 50 2.55 -1.22 0.97
N GLN A 51 1.59 -1.71 0.20
CA GLN A 51 0.17 -1.50 0.49
C GLN A 51 -0.25 -2.22 1.78
N GLN A 52 0.22 -3.45 2.00
CA GLN A 52 -0.02 -4.19 3.25
C GLN A 52 0.55 -3.44 4.46
N MET A 53 1.77 -2.92 4.34
CA MET A 53 2.40 -2.13 5.38
C MET A 53 1.62 -0.84 5.67
N MET A 54 1.17 -0.15 4.63
CA MET A 54 0.38 1.08 4.77
C MET A 54 -0.98 0.83 5.44
N LEU A 55 -1.66 -0.26 5.08
CA LEU A 55 -2.91 -0.67 5.72
C LEU A 55 -2.69 -1.04 7.19
N ALA A 56 -1.63 -1.76 7.51
CA ALA A 56 -1.27 -2.08 8.89
C ALA A 56 -0.99 -0.82 9.71
N PHE A 57 -0.28 0.15 9.13
CA PHE A 57 0.00 1.44 9.76
C PHE A 57 -1.28 2.27 9.98
N ALA A 58 -2.18 2.29 9.00
CA ALA A 58 -3.47 2.97 9.12
C ALA A 58 -4.37 2.33 10.20
N ALA A 59 -4.43 1.00 10.26
CA ALA A 59 -5.16 0.27 11.28
C ALA A 59 -4.59 0.56 12.68
N HIS A 60 -3.26 0.58 12.82
CA HIS A 60 -2.61 0.95 14.08
C HIS A 60 -2.90 2.39 14.47
N ARG A 61 -2.93 3.33 13.52
CA ARG A 61 -3.32 4.73 13.79
C ARG A 61 -4.77 4.87 14.22
N ALA A 62 -5.69 4.09 13.66
CA ALA A 62 -7.11 4.16 14.02
C ALA A 62 -7.39 3.68 15.45
N SER A 63 -6.63 2.70 15.95
CA SER A 63 -6.75 2.21 17.33
C SER A 63 -5.99 3.08 18.34
N TYR A 64 -4.95 3.81 17.89
CA TYR A 64 -4.22 4.75 18.73
C TYR A 64 -5.01 6.06 18.91
N GLN A 65 -5.84 6.14 19.94
CA GLN A 65 -6.20 7.44 20.52
C GLN A 65 -4.97 7.97 21.26
N SER A 66 -4.16 8.82 20.61
CA SER A 66 -3.10 9.55 21.33
C SER A 66 -3.76 10.52 22.31
N PRO A 67 -3.58 10.39 23.63
CA PRO A 67 -4.04 11.39 24.59
C PRO A 67 -3.21 12.70 24.49
N TYR A 68 -2.11 12.69 23.74
CA TYR A 68 -1.25 13.84 23.52
C TYR A 68 -1.56 14.49 22.18
N PHE A 69 -1.89 15.77 22.24
CA PHE A 69 -2.00 16.67 21.08
C PHE A 69 -0.62 16.78 20.42
N VAL A 70 -0.45 16.19 19.24
CA VAL A 70 0.75 16.41 18.41
C VAL A 70 0.56 17.74 17.70
N ASN A 71 1.31 18.76 18.10
CA ASN A 71 1.33 20.04 17.40
C ASN A 71 1.98 19.83 16.01
N ALA A 72 1.14 19.67 14.98
CA ALA A 72 1.62 19.51 13.62
C ALA A 72 2.13 20.86 13.11
N VAL A 73 3.45 21.00 13.05
CA VAL A 73 4.07 22.17 12.42
C VAL A 73 4.11 21.92 10.92
N GLU A 74 3.46 22.80 10.16
CA GLU A 74 3.56 22.78 8.71
C GLU A 74 4.96 23.23 8.28
N ILE A 75 5.80 22.29 7.85
CA ILE A 75 7.10 22.57 7.23
C ILE A 75 6.89 22.81 5.73
N ARG A 76 6.01 23.75 5.38
CA ARG A 76 5.87 24.23 4.01
C ARG A 76 6.22 25.70 4.02
N GLY A 77 7.20 26.07 3.21
CA GLY A 77 7.41 27.48 2.89
C GLY A 77 6.15 28.02 2.22
N PRO A 78 5.88 29.34 2.34
CA PRO A 78 4.75 29.95 1.66
C PRO A 78 4.79 29.60 0.17
N LYS A 79 3.73 28.99 -0.36
CA LYS A 79 3.53 28.95 -1.80
C LYS A 79 3.34 30.40 -2.23
N ASN A 80 4.22 30.90 -3.08
CA ASN A 80 4.17 32.25 -3.64
C ASN A 80 2.93 32.39 -4.55
N ASN A 81 1.75 32.51 -3.97
CA ASN A 81 0.49 32.68 -4.67
C ASN A 81 0.32 34.10 -5.23
N ALA A 82 1.27 35.02 -4.96
CA ALA A 82 1.20 36.42 -5.39
C ALA A 82 1.84 36.70 -6.77
N TYR A 83 2.52 35.75 -7.40
CA TYR A 83 3.11 35.98 -8.74
C TYR A 83 2.25 35.46 -9.90
N ASN A 84 1.14 34.76 -9.65
CA ASN A 84 0.30 34.18 -10.72
C ASN A 84 -1.22 34.17 -10.41
N ASP A 85 -1.75 35.18 -9.70
CA ASP A 85 -3.21 35.31 -9.52
C ASP A 85 -3.94 35.77 -10.81
N SER A 86 -3.19 36.10 -11.88
CA SER A 86 -3.71 36.29 -13.23
C SER A 86 -3.59 35.06 -14.14
N ILE A 87 -3.07 33.92 -13.64
CA ILE A 87 -3.16 32.62 -14.33
C ILE A 87 -4.03 31.70 -13.47
N LYS A 88 -5.26 32.16 -13.18
CA LYS A 88 -6.31 31.24 -12.73
C LYS A 88 -6.71 30.34 -13.89
N SER A 89 -6.32 29.07 -13.75
CA SER A 89 -7.16 27.93 -14.08
C SER A 89 -7.40 27.64 -15.58
N GLU A 90 -6.35 27.22 -16.28
CA GLU A 90 -6.52 26.30 -17.43
C GLU A 90 -5.50 25.15 -17.44
N TYR A 91 -4.91 24.81 -16.30
CA TYR A 91 -4.32 23.47 -16.14
C TYR A 91 -5.41 22.50 -15.74
N THR A 92 -6.42 22.33 -16.61
CA THR A 92 -7.06 21.02 -16.69
C THR A 92 -5.96 20.11 -17.23
N THR A 93 -5.11 19.59 -16.36
CA THR A 93 -4.18 18.51 -16.68
C THR A 93 -5.07 17.36 -17.10
N LYS A 94 -5.42 17.29 -18.38
CA LYS A 94 -6.10 16.14 -18.96
C LYS A 94 -5.13 15.00 -18.74
N ARG A 95 -5.37 14.22 -17.68
CA ARG A 95 -4.58 13.04 -17.37
C ARG A 95 -4.51 12.24 -18.67
N PRO A 96 -3.32 11.83 -19.13
CA PRO A 96 -3.20 11.05 -20.34
C PRO A 96 -4.16 9.86 -20.29
N THR A 97 -5.17 9.88 -21.15
CA THR A 97 -6.21 8.85 -21.17
C THR A 97 -5.70 7.69 -22.01
N HIS A 98 -5.07 6.71 -21.36
CA HIS A 98 -4.70 5.45 -22.02
C HIS A 98 -5.86 4.46 -21.93
N SER A 99 -6.06 3.61 -22.93
CA SER A 99 -7.14 2.59 -22.92
C SER A 99 -7.11 1.65 -21.71
N TYR A 100 -5.93 1.40 -21.14
CA TYR A 100 -5.74 0.57 -19.94
C TYR A 100 -6.01 1.33 -18.65
N SER A 101 -6.00 2.67 -18.65
CA SER A 101 -6.16 3.48 -17.44
C SER A 101 -7.50 3.22 -16.75
N LYS A 102 -8.58 3.06 -17.53
CA LYS A 102 -9.92 2.72 -17.03
C LYS A 102 -9.94 1.33 -16.38
N LEU A 103 -9.26 0.35 -17.00
CA LEU A 103 -9.19 -1.01 -16.50
C LEU A 103 -8.34 -1.09 -15.23
N ILE A 104 -7.19 -0.40 -15.19
CA ILE A 104 -6.31 -0.33 -14.03
C ILE A 104 -7.02 0.37 -12.85
N ALA A 105 -7.81 1.42 -13.11
CA ALA A 105 -8.57 2.12 -12.07
C ALA A 105 -9.73 1.30 -11.48
N GLN A 106 -10.20 0.27 -12.18
CA GLN A 106 -11.22 -0.67 -11.71
C GLN A 106 -10.64 -1.85 -10.93
N ASP A 107 -9.31 -1.99 -10.90
CA ASP A 107 -8.65 -3.06 -10.15
C ASP A 107 -8.80 -2.85 -8.64
N PHE A 108 -9.10 -3.93 -7.90
CA PHE A 108 -9.33 -3.88 -6.46
C PHE A 108 -8.11 -3.39 -5.67
N ASN A 109 -6.91 -3.71 -6.15
CA ASN A 109 -5.67 -3.29 -5.53
C ASN A 109 -5.11 -2.02 -6.18
N SER A 110 -5.89 -1.30 -6.99
CA SER A 110 -5.51 0.02 -7.51
C SER A 110 -5.43 1.05 -6.37
N VAL A 111 -4.47 1.97 -6.47
CA VAL A 111 -4.28 3.03 -5.47
C VAL A 111 -4.29 4.37 -6.18
N GLN A 112 -5.15 5.27 -5.71
CA GLN A 112 -5.16 6.66 -6.15
C GLN A 112 -4.31 7.50 -5.21
N ILE A 113 -3.17 7.97 -5.72
CA ILE A 113 -2.32 8.93 -5.00
C ILE A 113 -2.72 10.33 -5.47
N SER A 114 -3.08 11.18 -4.52
CA SER A 114 -3.30 12.61 -4.76
C SER A 114 -2.31 13.42 -3.93
N GLY A 115 -1.77 14.48 -4.53
CA GLY A 115 -0.95 15.43 -3.82
C GLY A 115 -1.83 16.39 -3.01
N PRO A 116 -1.31 16.95 -1.91
CA PRO A 116 -2.01 17.99 -1.16
C PRO A 116 -2.11 19.27 -2.00
N ASN A 117 -3.31 19.84 -2.04
CA ASN A 117 -3.62 21.14 -2.65
C ASN A 117 -2.78 22.26 -2.02
#